data_AF-A0A5E7B8A4-F1
#
_entry.id   AF-A0A5E7B8A4-F1
#
_cell.length_a   1.000
_cell.length_b   1.000
_cell.length_c   1.000
_cell.angle_alpha   90.00
_cell.angle_beta   90.00
_cell.angle_gamma   90.00
#
_symmetry.space_group_name_H-M   'P 1'
#
loop_
_entity.id
_entity.type
_entity.pdbx_description
1 polymer ?
#
loop_
_entity_poly.entity_id
_entity_poly.type
_entity_poly.pdbx_seq_one_letter_code
_entity_poly.pdbx_strand_id
1 'polypeptide(L)'
;MTVVLDTLVAVRRTAMDLLARREHGRVELTRKLRQRGAPPEMIDTALDRLTEEGLLSESRYLESFVSYRARAGYGPLRIREELSQRGLQRADIELALRESGISWQEQLEDTWRRKFAGHLPIDARERARQGRFLSYRGYSMEMIGRLFSGRGMDD
;
A
#
# COMPACT_ATOMS: atom_id res chain seq x y z
N MET A 1 19.56 10.76 22.89
CA MET A 1 19.90 12.09 22.34
C MET A 1 18.88 12.43 21.26
N THR A 2 18.12 13.50 21.44
CA THR A 2 17.29 14.07 20.37
C THR A 2 18.25 14.58 19.29
N VAL A 3 18.22 13.96 18.11
CA VAL A 3 19.03 14.42 16.97
C VAL A 3 18.48 15.78 16.56
N VAL A 4 19.29 16.83 16.63
CA VAL A 4 18.96 18.14 16.10
C VAL A 4 19.05 18.07 14.58
N LEU A 5 18.00 18.49 13.88
CA LEU A 5 17.88 18.42 12.42
C LEU A 5 18.08 19.79 11.77
N ASP A 6 19.11 20.52 12.21
CA ASP A 6 19.48 21.87 11.77
C ASP A 6 20.57 21.88 10.68
N THR A 7 21.03 20.70 10.25
CA THR A 7 22.01 20.56 9.16
C THR A 7 21.53 19.58 8.11
N LEU A 8 21.91 19.81 6.85
CA LEU A 8 21.60 18.91 5.74
C LEU A 8 22.12 17.48 5.99
N VAL A 9 23.29 17.34 6.63
CA VAL A 9 23.88 16.04 6.99
C VAL A 9 23.00 15.30 7.99
N ALA A 10 22.48 15.98 9.03
CA ALA A 10 21.61 15.37 10.03
C ALA A 10 20.26 14.95 9.43
N VAL A 11 19.66 15.80 8.59
CA VAL A 11 18.41 15.51 7.87
C VAL A 11 18.58 14.30 6.95
N ARG A 12 19.64 14.30 6.14
CA ARG A 12 19.95 13.20 5.22
C ARG A 12 20.21 11.89 5.96
N ARG A 13 21.03 11.90 7.01
CA ARG A 13 21.28 10.69 7.84
C ARG A 13 19.98 10.14 8.41
N THR A 14 19.12 10.99 8.94
CA THR A 14 17.82 10.58 9.48
C THR A 14 16.91 9.97 8.41
N ALA A 15 16.90 10.54 7.20
CA ALA A 15 16.17 9.97 6.07
C ALA A 15 16.73 8.61 5.65
N MET A 16 18.05 8.46 5.60
CA MET A 16 18.71 7.17 5.32
C MET A 16 18.41 6.12 6.39
N ASP A 17 18.40 6.49 7.68
CA ASP A 17 18.05 5.59 8.77
C ASP A 17 16.60 5.07 8.66
N LEU A 18 15.69 5.89 8.11
CA LEU A 18 14.32 5.47 7.80
C LEU A 18 14.30 4.53 6.60
N LEU A 19 14.98 4.89 5.50
CA LEU A 19 15.06 4.08 4.27
C LEU A 19 15.72 2.73 4.50
N ALA A 20 16.71 2.65 5.40
CA ALA A 20 17.38 1.40 5.76
C ALA A 20 16.44 0.35 6.40
N ARG A 21 15.31 0.78 6.97
CA ARG A 21 14.33 -0.13 7.60
C ARG A 21 13.30 -0.66 6.62
N ARG A 22 12.92 0.15 5.63
CA ARG A 22 12.01 -0.17 4.53
C ARG A 22 11.95 0.96 3.52
N GLU A 23 11.39 0.68 2.36
CA GLU A 23 11.01 1.70 1.39
C GLU A 23 10.05 2.74 2.01
N HIS A 24 10.25 4.00 1.63
CA HIS A 24 9.41 5.13 2.02
C HIS A 24 9.17 6.02 0.81
N GLY A 25 7.96 6.58 0.70
CA GLY A 25 7.67 7.61 -0.29
C GLY A 25 8.18 8.98 0.16
N ARG A 26 8.41 9.88 -0.80
CA ARG A 26 8.84 11.27 -0.53
C ARG A 26 7.92 11.98 0.45
N VAL A 27 6.61 11.94 0.22
CA VAL A 27 5.61 12.57 1.10
C VAL A 27 5.69 12.02 2.53
N GLU A 28 5.95 10.72 2.68
CA GLU A 28 6.08 10.08 3.99
C GLU A 28 7.32 10.57 4.73
N LEU A 29 8.47 10.64 4.04
CA LEU A 29 9.73 11.14 4.59
C LEU A 29 9.62 12.62 4.96
N THR A 30 9.08 13.46 4.08
CA THR A 30 8.87 14.89 4.34
C THR A 30 8.07 15.09 5.62
N ARG A 31 6.94 14.38 5.79
CA ARG A 31 6.13 14.45 7.01
C ARG A 31 6.93 14.02 8.24
N LYS A 32 7.65 12.90 8.16
CA LYS A 32 8.44 12.34 9.28
C LYS A 32 9.59 13.26 9.69
N LEU A 33 10.25 13.91 8.74
CA LEU A 33 11.35 14.84 8.99
C LEU A 33 10.83 16.16 9.56
N ARG A 34 9.72 16.69 9.04
CA ARG A 34 9.04 17.88 9.61
C ARG A 34 8.61 17.66 11.05
N GLN A 35 8.02 16.50 11.36
CA GLN A 35 7.64 16.14 12.74
C GLN A 35 8.83 16.05 13.70
N ARG A 36 10.06 15.89 13.17
CA ARG A 36 11.31 15.89 13.93
C ARG A 36 11.99 17.26 13.96
N GLY A 37 11.37 18.29 13.40
CA GLY A 37 11.88 19.67 13.42
C GLY A 37 12.84 20.03 12.29
N ALA A 38 12.95 19.22 11.24
CA ALA A 38 13.79 19.57 10.08
C ALA A 38 13.17 20.74 9.27
N PRO A 39 13.97 21.74 8.85
CA PRO A 39 13.51 22.83 7.99
C PRO A 39 13.07 22.32 6.60
N PRO A 40 11.97 22.84 6.02
CA PRO A 40 11.46 22.39 4.71
C PRO A 40 12.51 22.37 3.59
N GLU A 41 13.32 23.42 3.47
CA GLU A 41 14.35 23.58 2.45
C GLU A 41 15.46 22.50 2.55
N MET A 42 15.81 22.09 3.78
CA MET A 42 16.79 21.03 4.00
C MET A 42 16.21 19.66 3.72
N ILE A 43 14.91 19.47 3.98
CA ILE A 43 14.20 18.24 3.63
C ILE A 43 14.22 18.06 2.12
N ASP A 44 13.75 19.07 1.37
CA ASP A 44 13.64 18.96 -0.08
C ASP A 44 15.02 18.70 -0.70
N THR A 45 16.04 19.48 -0.31
CA THR A 45 17.43 19.28 -0.76
C THR A 45 17.97 17.87 -0.43
N ALA A 46 17.71 17.35 0.78
CA ALA A 46 18.19 16.03 1.17
C ALA A 46 17.50 14.91 0.39
N LEU A 47 16.17 15.02 0.21
CA LEU A 47 15.38 14.02 -0.49
C LEU A 47 15.67 14.02 -1.99
N ASP A 48 15.94 15.18 -2.60
CA ASP A 48 16.36 15.30 -4.00
C ASP A 48 17.65 14.54 -4.26
N ARG A 49 18.68 14.77 -3.44
CA ARG A 49 19.94 14.02 -3.53
C ARG A 49 19.75 12.51 -3.33
N LEU A 50 18.88 12.11 -2.40
CA LEU A 50 18.58 10.69 -2.19
C LEU A 50 17.84 10.07 -3.39
N THR A 51 17.02 10.86 -4.10
CA THR A 51 16.38 10.42 -5.34
C THR A 51 17.41 10.29 -6.47
N GLU A 52 18.30 11.28 -6.64
CA GLU A 52 19.37 11.26 -7.65
C GLU A 52 20.31 10.05 -7.49
N GLU A 53 20.64 9.70 -6.23
CA GLU A 53 21.45 8.52 -5.90
C GLU A 53 20.67 7.20 -5.98
N GLY A 54 19.37 7.25 -6.29
CA GLY A 54 18.50 6.08 -6.36
C GLY A 54 18.15 5.44 -5.01
N LEU A 55 18.52 6.07 -3.89
CA LEU A 55 18.21 5.59 -2.52
C LEU A 55 16.74 5.82 -2.15
N LEU A 56 16.14 6.92 -2.61
CA LEU A 56 14.70 7.19 -2.51
C LEU A 56 14.04 6.93 -3.86
N SER A 57 13.13 5.95 -3.92
CA SER A 57 12.41 5.59 -5.15
C SER A 57 10.92 5.45 -4.90
N GLU A 58 10.12 6.21 -5.64
CA GLU A 58 8.65 6.16 -5.52
C GLU A 58 8.10 4.85 -6.07
N SER A 59 8.68 4.30 -7.14
CA SER A 59 8.29 3.01 -7.71
C SER A 59 8.54 1.84 -6.76
N ARG A 60 9.73 1.76 -6.15
CA ARG A 60 10.02 0.71 -5.13
C ARG A 60 9.11 0.83 -3.91
N TYR A 61 8.81 2.06 -3.49
CA TYR A 61 7.85 2.30 -2.42
C TYR A 61 6.44 1.82 -2.78
N LEU A 62 5.95 2.13 -3.99
CA LEU A 62 4.65 1.68 -4.47
C LEU A 62 4.57 0.15 -4.52
N GLU A 63 5.55 -0.51 -5.13
CA GLU A 63 5.63 -1.97 -5.22
C GLU A 63 5.63 -2.62 -3.82
N SER A 64 6.51 -2.15 -2.94
CA SER A 64 6.59 -2.63 -1.55
C SER A 64 5.26 -2.44 -0.82
N PHE A 65 4.60 -1.30 -1.02
CA PHE A 65 3.31 -1.00 -0.39
C PHE A 65 2.19 -1.92 -0.89
N VAL A 66 2.05 -2.09 -2.20
CA VAL A 66 1.06 -3.00 -2.81
C VAL A 66 1.26 -4.41 -2.26
N SER A 67 2.51 -4.90 -2.29
CA SER A 67 2.89 -6.23 -1.81
C SER A 67 2.59 -6.40 -0.31
N TYR A 68 2.89 -5.40 0.51
CA TYR A 68 2.58 -5.40 1.95
C TYR A 68 1.07 -5.48 2.21
N ARG A 69 0.26 -4.65 1.54
CA ARG A 69 -1.19 -4.61 1.75
C ARG A 69 -1.88 -5.86 1.22
N ALA A 70 -1.43 -6.40 0.09
CA ALA A 70 -1.94 -7.65 -0.46
C ALA A 70 -1.74 -8.82 0.53
N ARG A 71 -0.54 -8.97 1.13
CA ARG A 71 -0.29 -9.98 2.17
C ARG A 71 -1.20 -9.81 3.40
N ALA A 72 -1.58 -8.58 3.72
CA ALA A 72 -2.55 -8.28 4.78
C ALA A 72 -4.02 -8.55 4.38
N GLY A 73 -4.27 -9.05 3.16
CA GLY A 73 -5.60 -9.40 2.65
C GLY A 73 -6.44 -8.18 2.26
N TYR A 74 -5.78 -7.13 1.75
CA TYR A 74 -6.45 -5.98 1.16
C TYR A 74 -6.37 -6.04 -0.36
N GLY A 75 -7.51 -5.76 -1.00
CA GLY A 75 -7.68 -5.73 -2.43
C GLY A 75 -7.32 -4.39 -3.09
N PRO A 76 -7.35 -4.35 -4.43
CA PRO A 76 -6.78 -3.25 -5.21
C PRO A 76 -7.49 -1.92 -4.99
N LEU A 77 -8.81 -1.91 -4.72
CA LEU A 77 -9.53 -0.65 -4.49
C LEU A 77 -9.07 0.05 -3.22
N ARG A 78 -8.84 -0.71 -2.15
CA ARG A 78 -8.39 -0.15 -0.87
C ARG A 78 -6.94 0.31 -0.95
N ILE A 79 -6.09 -0.45 -1.64
CA ILE A 79 -4.70 -0.07 -1.88
C ILE A 79 -4.64 1.24 -2.67
N ARG A 80 -5.43 1.36 -3.74
CA ARG A 80 -5.54 2.60 -4.52
C ARG A 80 -5.97 3.78 -3.66
N GLU A 81 -7.02 3.61 -2.87
CA GLU A 81 -7.53 4.67 -1.97
C GLU A 81 -6.45 5.15 -1.01
N GLU A 82 -5.76 4.22 -0.33
CA GLU A 82 -4.72 4.54 0.64
C GLU A 82 -3.49 5.22 0.01
N LEU A 83 -3.13 4.87 -1.23
CA LEU A 83 -2.04 5.49 -1.96
C LEU A 83 -2.44 6.90 -2.46
N SER A 84 -3.67 7.07 -2.96
CA SER A 84 -4.21 8.37 -3.35
C SER A 84 -4.31 9.33 -2.17
N GLN A 85 -4.72 8.87 -0.98
CA GLN A 85 -4.75 9.67 0.24
C GLN A 85 -3.35 10.14 0.69
N ARG A 86 -2.30 9.45 0.24
CA ARG A 86 -0.90 9.88 0.46
C ARG A 86 -0.38 10.85 -0.61
N GLY A 87 -1.21 11.20 -1.59
CA GLY A 87 -0.88 12.18 -2.64
C GLY A 87 -0.08 11.61 -3.80
N LEU A 88 -0.03 10.28 -3.98
CA LEU A 88 0.67 9.66 -5.10
C LEU A 88 -0.14 9.77 -6.39
N GLN A 89 0.55 9.84 -7.52
CA GLN A 89 -0.09 10.00 -8.81
C GLN A 89 -0.87 8.74 -9.20
N ARG A 90 -2.09 8.95 -9.73
CA ARG A 90 -2.96 7.84 -10.13
C ARG A 90 -2.30 6.93 -11.15
N ALA A 91 -1.55 7.48 -12.10
CA ALA A 91 -0.86 6.70 -13.13
C ALA A 91 0.13 5.70 -12.52
N ASP A 92 0.94 6.14 -11.56
CA ASP A 92 1.97 5.30 -10.91
C ASP A 92 1.33 4.23 -10.02
N ILE A 93 0.21 4.56 -9.35
CA ILE A 93 -0.57 3.59 -8.57
C ILE A 93 -1.11 2.47 -9.47
N GLU A 94 -1.72 2.83 -10.59
CA GLU A 94 -2.29 1.84 -11.52
C GLU A 94 -1.19 1.00 -12.19
N LEU A 95 -0.02 1.59 -12.48
CA LEU A 95 1.15 0.87 -12.95
C LEU A 95 1.62 -0.16 -11.92
N ALA A 96 1.84 0.26 -10.67
CA ALA A 96 2.29 -0.64 -9.61
C ALA A 96 1.30 -1.77 -9.31
N LEU A 97 -0.01 -1.50 -9.35
CA LEU A 97 -1.04 -2.53 -9.19
C LEU A 97 -1.00 -3.54 -10.34
N ARG A 98 -0.80 -3.08 -11.58
CA ARG A 98 -0.73 -3.92 -12.78
C ARG A 98 0.53 -4.78 -12.81
N GLU A 99 1.67 -4.20 -12.48
CA GLU A 99 2.98 -4.86 -12.52
C GLU A 99 3.27 -5.74 -11.28
N SER A 100 2.40 -5.67 -10.26
CA SER A 100 2.57 -6.45 -9.03
C SER A 100 2.60 -7.97 -9.23
N GLY A 101 2.10 -8.48 -10.36
CA GLY A 101 1.96 -9.92 -10.63
C GLY A 101 0.95 -10.62 -9.72
N ILE A 102 0.14 -9.87 -8.97
CA ILE A 102 -0.81 -10.43 -8.00
C ILE A 102 -2.08 -10.88 -8.71
N SER A 103 -2.40 -12.17 -8.56
CA SER A 103 -3.73 -12.69 -8.84
C SER A 103 -4.71 -12.23 -7.75
N TRP A 104 -5.40 -11.13 -8.01
CA TRP A 104 -6.33 -10.54 -7.02
C TRP A 104 -7.52 -11.45 -6.71
N GLN A 105 -7.90 -12.33 -7.64
CA GLN A 105 -8.97 -13.31 -7.44
C GLN A 105 -8.54 -14.40 -6.44
N GLU A 106 -7.32 -14.92 -6.55
CA GLU A 106 -6.77 -15.89 -5.58
C GLU A 106 -6.57 -15.25 -4.19
N GLN A 107 -6.08 -14.00 -4.13
CA GLN A 107 -5.96 -13.28 -2.85
C GLN A 107 -7.31 -13.02 -2.18
N LEU A 108 -8.34 -12.75 -2.98
CA LEU A 108 -9.72 -12.63 -2.51
C LEU A 108 -10.18 -13.96 -1.88
N GLU A 109 -10.00 -15.07 -2.58
CA GLU A 109 -10.37 -16.40 -2.09
C GLU A 109 -9.65 -16.78 -0.81
N ASP A 110 -8.33 -16.56 -0.74
CA ASP A 110 -7.56 -16.82 0.47
C ASP A 110 -8.04 -15.95 1.64
N THR A 111 -8.26 -14.66 1.41
CA THR A 111 -8.80 -13.74 2.43
C THR A 111 -10.18 -14.18 2.92
N TRP A 112 -11.04 -14.63 2.01
CA TRP A 112 -12.36 -15.15 2.31
C TRP A 112 -12.29 -16.48 3.08
N ARG A 113 -11.48 -17.44 2.62
CA ARG A 113 -11.26 -18.73 3.28
C ARG A 113 -10.75 -18.55 4.70
N ARG A 114 -9.76 -17.67 4.92
CA ARG A 114 -9.25 -17.37 6.27
C ARG A 114 -10.32 -16.77 7.19
N LYS A 115 -11.29 -16.01 6.66
CA LYS A 115 -12.32 -15.35 7.48
C LYS A 115 -13.58 -16.20 7.71
N PHE A 116 -13.98 -16.98 6.72
CA PHE A 116 -15.27 -17.69 6.70
C PHE A 116 -15.10 -19.20 6.51
N ALA A 117 -13.87 -19.71 6.58
CA ALA A 117 -13.53 -21.13 6.43
C ALA A 117 -14.06 -21.76 5.12
N GLY A 118 -14.21 -20.95 4.06
CA GLY A 118 -14.70 -21.41 2.76
C GLY A 118 -16.21 -21.66 2.68
N HIS A 119 -16.99 -21.26 3.69
CA HIS A 119 -18.44 -21.42 3.65
C HIS A 119 -19.09 -20.36 2.77
N LEU A 120 -19.67 -20.79 1.66
CA LEU A 120 -20.47 -19.91 0.79
C LEU A 120 -21.71 -19.40 1.55
N PRO A 121 -22.15 -18.16 1.28
CA PRO A 121 -23.34 -17.62 1.94
C PRO A 121 -24.59 -18.41 1.53
N ILE A 122 -25.36 -18.89 2.51
CA ILE A 122 -26.56 -19.71 2.25
C ILE A 122 -27.83 -18.86 2.07
N ASP A 123 -27.80 -17.61 2.52
CA ASP A 123 -28.93 -16.69 2.42
C ASP A 123 -28.49 -15.24 2.10
N ALA A 124 -29.47 -14.35 1.90
CA ALA A 124 -29.20 -12.94 1.60
C ALA A 124 -28.47 -12.20 2.73
N ARG A 125 -28.69 -12.60 3.99
CA ARG A 125 -28.07 -11.97 5.17
C ARG A 125 -26.58 -12.31 5.24
N GLU A 126 -26.23 -13.57 5.02
CA GLU A 126 -24.85 -14.04 4.92
C GLU A 126 -24.14 -13.45 3.71
N ARG A 127 -24.81 -13.40 2.55
CA ARG A 127 -24.25 -12.78 1.35
C ARG A 127 -23.88 -11.32 1.60
N ALA A 128 -24.75 -10.57 2.27
CA ALA A 128 -24.47 -9.20 2.67
C ALA A 128 -23.34 -9.10 3.71
N ARG A 129 -23.29 -10.02 4.69
CA ARG A 129 -22.23 -10.06 5.71
C ARG A 129 -20.86 -10.31 5.10
N GLN A 130 -20.72 -11.36 4.28
CA GLN A 130 -19.46 -11.71 3.64
C GLN A 130 -19.05 -10.64 2.60
N GLY A 131 -20.01 -10.18 1.79
CA GLY A 131 -19.79 -9.13 0.80
C GLY A 131 -19.30 -7.81 1.41
N ARG A 132 -19.89 -7.36 2.52
CA ARG A 132 -19.40 -6.15 3.23
C ARG A 132 -17.97 -6.30 3.73
N PHE A 133 -17.61 -7.46 4.28
CA PHE A 133 -16.24 -7.69 4.73
C PHE A 133 -15.25 -7.60 3.57
N LEU A 134 -15.54 -8.27 2.45
CA LEU A 134 -14.66 -8.29 1.28
C LEU A 134 -14.59 -6.92 0.57
N SER A 135 -15.71 -6.21 0.50
CA SER A 135 -15.75 -4.84 -0.01
C SER A 135 -14.95 -3.88 0.88
N TYR A 136 -15.05 -4.01 2.21
CA TYR A 136 -14.22 -3.24 3.15
C TYR A 136 -12.72 -3.56 3.00
N ARG A 137 -12.38 -4.80 2.64
CA ARG A 137 -11.01 -5.18 2.27
C ARG A 137 -10.57 -4.60 0.92
N GLY A 138 -11.46 -4.04 0.11
CA GLY A 138 -11.11 -3.39 -1.15
C GLY A 138 -11.23 -4.27 -2.39
N TYR A 139 -12.00 -5.36 -2.32
CA TYR A 139 -12.35 -6.16 -3.49
C TYR A 139 -13.61 -5.62 -4.15
N SER A 140 -13.66 -5.65 -5.49
CA SER A 140 -14.82 -5.14 -6.22
C SER A 140 -16.03 -6.06 -6.08
N MET A 141 -17.24 -5.50 -6.21
CA MET A 141 -18.47 -6.29 -6.18
C MET A 141 -18.52 -7.35 -7.27
N GLU A 142 -17.89 -7.09 -8.41
CA GLU A 142 -17.74 -8.07 -9.50
C GLU A 142 -16.93 -9.29 -9.05
N MET A 143 -15.74 -9.08 -8.47
CA MET A 143 -14.90 -10.19 -7.98
C MET A 143 -15.60 -10.99 -6.88
N ILE A 144 -16.28 -10.29 -5.96
CA ILE A 144 -17.07 -10.91 -4.90
C ILE A 144 -18.22 -11.74 -5.49
N GLY A 145 -18.88 -11.23 -6.54
CA GLY A 145 -19.92 -11.96 -7.26
C GLY A 145 -19.40 -13.23 -7.93
N ARG A 146 -18.22 -13.17 -8.57
CA ARG A 146 -17.56 -14.36 -9.15
C ARG A 146 -17.23 -15.40 -8.09
N LEU A 147 -16.69 -14.98 -6.94
CA LEU A 147 -16.43 -15.87 -5.80
C LEU A 147 -17.69 -16.60 -5.35
N PHE A 148 -18.79 -15.88 -5.12
CA PHE A 148 -20.03 -16.49 -4.62
C PHE A 148 -20.78 -17.34 -5.64
N SER A 149 -20.50 -17.16 -6.94
CA SER A 149 -21.12 -17.97 -7.99
C SER A 149 -20.38 -19.29 -8.23
N GLY A 150 -19.28 -19.58 -7.52
CA GLY A 150 -18.50 -20.81 -7.67
C GLY A 150 -17.71 -20.90 -8.98
N ARG A 151 -17.71 -19.82 -9.79
CA ARG A 151 -17.15 -19.80 -11.15
C ARG A 151 -15.63 -19.53 -11.19
N GLY A 152 -14.92 -19.88 -10.12
CA GLY A 152 -13.48 -19.68 -9.96
C GLY A 152 -12.68 -20.97 -9.71
N MET A 153 -13.31 -22.14 -9.80
CA MET A 153 -12.63 -23.42 -9.55
C MET A 153 -12.05 -24.11 -10.80
N ASP A 154 -12.32 -23.59 -12.01
CA ASP A 154 -12.01 -24.30 -13.26
C ASP A 154 -11.40 -23.40 -14.37
N ASP A 155 -10.27 -22.72 -14.11
CA ASP A 155 -9.36 -22.27 -15.17
C ASP A 155 -7.91 -22.17 -14.67
#